data_AF-A0AAX4NYC4-F1
#
_entry.id   AF-A0AAX4NYC4-F1
#
_cell.length_a   1.000
_cell.length_b   1.000
_cell.length_c   1.000
_cell.angle_alpha   90.00
_cell.angle_beta   90.00
_cell.angle_gamma   90.00
#
_symmetry.space_group_name_H-M   'P 1'
#
loop_
_entity.id
_entity.type
_entity.pdbx_description
1 polymer ?
#
loop_
_entity_poly.entity_id
_entity_poly.type
_entity_poly.pdbx_seq_one_letter_code
_entity_poly.pdbx_strand_id
1 'polypeptide(L)'
;MVDQAEMALAQEPSAPAPESAGDGKRTRFLSQEERKRATELLMAGHNVSSIAKVLDRSIPTVSRVKKEVLKGKSWNEKRTKKRKSKFDNPDTIARVTEAWNNADGELTYDKIAQILGCSTSTAWAFVKSQGWRRPNSKKAKKSQTVASTT
;
A
#
# COMPACT_ATOMS: atom_id res chain seq x y z
N MET A 1 58.17 7.98 -49.08
CA MET A 1 56.92 8.74 -48.90
C MET A 1 56.02 7.89 -48.04
N VAL A 2 55.89 8.28 -46.78
CA VAL A 2 55.10 7.58 -45.75
C VAL A 2 53.90 8.48 -45.53
N ASP A 3 52.71 8.03 -45.95
CA ASP A 3 51.50 8.84 -45.83
C ASP A 3 50.37 8.07 -45.14
N GLN A 4 49.93 8.71 -44.05
CA GLN A 4 48.58 8.72 -43.46
C GLN A 4 48.16 7.58 -42.52
N ALA A 5 48.54 7.79 -41.26
CA ALA A 5 47.78 7.41 -40.08
C ALA A 5 47.21 8.68 -39.41
N GLU A 6 45.89 8.86 -39.40
CA GLU A 6 45.11 9.73 -38.50
C GLU A 6 43.66 9.19 -38.51
N MET A 7 43.22 8.39 -37.54
CA MET A 7 42.62 8.79 -36.25
C MET A 7 41.63 9.97 -36.32
N ALA A 8 40.34 9.67 -36.47
CA ALA A 8 39.23 10.51 -36.01
C ALA A 8 38.06 9.58 -35.60
N LEU A 9 38.09 9.09 -34.36
CA LEU A 9 37.29 9.60 -33.23
C LEU A 9 35.80 9.29 -33.39
N ALA A 10 35.44 8.10 -32.88
CA ALA A 10 34.06 7.67 -32.66
C ALA A 10 33.32 8.69 -31.78
N GLN A 11 32.31 9.35 -32.36
CA GLN A 11 31.42 10.25 -31.65
C GLN A 11 30.27 9.41 -31.07
N GLU A 12 30.44 8.90 -29.84
CA GLU A 12 29.30 8.39 -29.06
C GLU A 12 28.39 9.56 -28.66
N PRO A 13 27.07 9.50 -28.90
CA PRO A 13 26.16 10.47 -28.31
C PRO A 13 26.05 10.22 -26.81
N SER A 14 26.69 11.12 -26.05
CA SER A 14 26.50 11.45 -24.64
C SER A 14 25.09 11.09 -24.13
N ALA A 15 24.99 9.98 -23.40
CA ALA A 15 23.82 9.68 -22.60
C ALA A 15 23.69 10.74 -21.48
N PRO A 16 22.48 11.31 -21.24
CA PRO A 16 22.29 12.27 -20.17
C PRO A 16 22.56 11.61 -18.82
N ALA A 17 23.52 12.17 -18.09
CA ALA A 17 23.83 11.78 -16.71
C ALA A 17 22.54 11.86 -15.87
N PRO A 18 22.17 10.80 -15.13
CA PRO A 18 21.04 10.88 -14.22
C PRO A 18 21.40 11.85 -13.10
N GLU A 19 20.63 12.92 -13.00
CA GLU A 19 20.69 13.88 -11.91
C GLU A 19 20.66 13.16 -10.56
N SER A 20 21.54 13.63 -9.68
CA SER A 20 21.81 13.09 -8.35
C SER A 20 20.52 12.99 -7.54
N ALA A 21 19.95 11.79 -7.48
CA ALA A 21 18.80 11.50 -6.64
C ALA A 21 19.23 11.58 -5.18
N GLY A 22 18.70 12.59 -4.49
CA GLY A 22 19.10 13.06 -3.18
C GLY A 22 19.37 12.00 -2.12
N ASP A 23 20.37 12.32 -1.30
CA ASP A 23 20.68 11.70 -0.02
C ASP A 23 19.46 11.72 0.90
N GLY A 24 18.79 10.58 1.01
CA GLY A 24 17.58 10.46 1.80
C GLY A 24 16.99 9.07 1.81
N LYS A 25 17.70 8.11 2.44
CA LYS A 25 17.24 6.75 2.75
C LYS A 25 16.76 5.94 1.52
N ARG A 26 17.71 5.54 0.66
CA ARG A 26 17.45 4.54 -0.39
C ARG A 26 16.91 3.25 0.23
N THR A 27 15.63 2.98 0.04
CA THR A 27 15.03 1.74 0.53
C THR A 27 15.46 0.55 -0.35
N ARG A 28 15.34 -0.67 0.17
CA ARG A 28 15.58 -1.91 -0.58
C ARG A 28 14.68 -2.03 -1.84
N PHE A 29 13.56 -1.31 -1.86
CA PHE A 29 12.60 -1.36 -2.96
C PHE A 29 12.87 -0.20 -3.94
N LEU A 30 12.74 -0.50 -5.22
CA LEU A 30 12.73 0.53 -6.26
C LEU A 30 11.51 1.42 -6.09
N SER A 31 11.70 2.72 -6.29
CA SER A 31 10.60 3.64 -6.49
C SER A 31 9.82 3.27 -7.76
N GLN A 32 8.62 3.83 -7.88
CA GLN A 32 7.79 3.60 -9.06
C GLN A 32 8.47 4.14 -10.34
N GLU A 33 9.16 5.28 -10.23
CA GLU A 33 9.93 5.89 -11.32
C GLU A 33 11.14 5.05 -11.72
N GLU A 34 11.92 4.57 -10.74
CA GLU A 34 13.06 3.69 -11.00
C GLU A 34 12.60 2.38 -11.65
N ARG A 35 11.45 1.82 -11.21
CA ARG A 35 10.88 0.61 -11.80
C ARG A 35 10.38 0.85 -13.22
N LYS A 36 9.78 2.02 -13.51
CA LYS A 36 9.39 2.43 -14.86
C LYS A 36 10.62 2.50 -15.77
N ARG A 37 11.64 3.26 -15.36
CA ARG A 37 12.91 3.42 -16.11
C ARG A 37 13.63 2.10 -16.32
N ALA A 38 13.68 1.22 -15.30
CA ALA A 38 14.23 -0.13 -15.43
C ALA A 38 13.48 -0.96 -16.47
N THR A 39 12.15 -0.87 -16.49
CA THR A 39 11.30 -1.61 -17.44
C THR A 39 11.51 -1.12 -18.86
N GLU A 40 11.56 0.20 -19.07
CA GLU A 40 11.82 0.82 -20.38
C GLU A 40 13.18 0.38 -20.93
N LEU A 41 14.25 0.44 -20.11
CA LEU A 41 15.58 0.01 -20.52
C LEU A 41 15.64 -1.49 -20.82
N LEU A 42 14.89 -2.32 -20.10
CA LEU A 42 14.78 -3.76 -20.38
C LEU A 42 14.07 -4.02 -21.72
N MET A 43 13.02 -3.25 -22.04
CA MET A 43 12.31 -3.35 -23.32
C MET A 43 13.15 -2.84 -24.49
N ALA A 44 14.00 -1.85 -24.26
CA ALA A 44 15.02 -1.39 -25.21
C ALA A 44 16.19 -2.37 -25.40
N GLY A 45 16.22 -3.51 -24.69
CA GLY A 45 17.23 -4.56 -24.87
C GLY A 45 18.52 -4.36 -24.07
N HIS A 46 18.58 -3.41 -23.14
CA HIS A 46 19.77 -3.22 -22.30
C HIS A 46 19.99 -4.39 -21.33
N ASN A 47 21.27 -4.67 -21.04
CA ASN A 47 21.65 -5.72 -20.11
C ASN A 47 21.36 -5.30 -18.65
N VAL A 48 21.07 -6.27 -17.78
CA VAL A 48 20.78 -6.04 -16.35
C VAL A 48 21.93 -5.31 -15.66
N SER A 49 23.18 -5.63 -16.02
CA SER A 49 24.37 -4.99 -15.44
C SER A 49 24.52 -3.53 -15.84
N SER A 50 24.14 -3.14 -17.07
CA SER A 50 24.19 -1.73 -17.48
C SER A 50 23.08 -0.93 -16.81
N ILE A 51 21.88 -1.51 -16.72
CA ILE A 51 20.74 -0.88 -16.03
C ILE A 51 21.03 -0.69 -14.54
N ALA A 52 21.69 -1.67 -13.89
CA ALA A 52 22.11 -1.57 -12.50
C ALA A 52 23.04 -0.38 -12.24
N LYS A 53 23.96 -0.11 -13.17
CA LYS A 53 24.86 1.06 -13.11
C LYS A 53 24.09 2.37 -13.33
N VAL A 54 23.21 2.42 -14.33
CA VAL A 54 22.42 3.63 -14.67
C VAL A 54 21.48 4.03 -13.53
N LEU A 55 20.88 3.05 -12.86
CA LEU A 55 19.95 3.30 -11.75
C LEU A 55 20.65 3.37 -10.39
N ASP A 56 21.96 3.10 -10.32
CA ASP A 56 22.72 2.97 -9.08
C ASP A 56 22.06 1.99 -8.08
N ARG A 57 21.68 0.81 -8.60
CA ARG A 57 20.98 -0.25 -7.86
C ARG A 57 21.66 -1.59 -8.02
N SER A 58 21.53 -2.44 -7.00
CA SER A 58 22.10 -3.78 -7.04
C SER A 58 21.55 -4.62 -8.19
N ILE A 59 22.41 -5.41 -8.83
CA ILE A 59 22.05 -6.34 -9.92
C ILE A 59 20.86 -7.25 -9.53
N PRO A 60 20.79 -7.83 -8.31
CA PRO A 60 19.63 -8.62 -7.89
C PRO A 60 18.30 -7.86 -7.93
N THR A 61 18.31 -6.56 -7.64
CA THR A 61 17.11 -5.71 -7.67
C THR A 61 16.59 -5.57 -9.10
N VAL A 62 17.48 -5.27 -10.06
CA VAL A 62 17.10 -5.14 -11.48
C VAL A 62 16.74 -6.50 -12.08
N SER A 63 17.45 -7.57 -11.71
CA SER A 63 17.11 -8.95 -12.11
C SER A 63 15.70 -9.34 -11.68
N ARG A 64 15.25 -8.88 -10.51
CA ARG A 64 13.87 -9.07 -10.05
C ARG A 64 12.86 -8.36 -10.97
N VAL A 65 13.15 -7.12 -11.38
CA VAL A 65 12.30 -6.39 -12.34
C VAL A 65 12.22 -7.15 -13.66
N LYS A 66 13.35 -7.63 -14.20
CA LYS A 66 13.35 -8.47 -15.41
C LYS A 66 12.44 -9.69 -15.27
N LYS A 67 12.49 -10.38 -14.13
CA LYS A 67 11.59 -11.51 -13.84
C LYS A 67 10.11 -11.09 -13.73
N GLU A 68 9.82 -9.90 -13.21
CA GLU A 68 8.45 -9.36 -13.14
C GLU A 68 7.91 -9.03 -14.54
N VAL A 69 8.72 -8.38 -15.38
CA VAL A 69 8.39 -8.07 -16.78
C VAL A 69 8.14 -9.34 -17.59
N LEU A 70 9.00 -10.35 -17.46
CA LEU A 70 8.81 -11.67 -18.11
C LEU A 70 7.55 -12.40 -17.64
N LYS A 71 7.04 -12.09 -16.44
CA LYS A 71 5.76 -12.62 -15.92
C LYS A 71 4.55 -11.78 -16.36
N GLY A 72 4.73 -10.76 -17.20
CA GLY A 72 3.67 -9.85 -17.63
C GLY A 72 3.17 -8.91 -16.52
N LYS A 73 3.94 -8.72 -15.44
CA LYS A 73 3.57 -7.78 -14.37
C LYS A 73 3.87 -6.36 -14.81
N SER A 74 2.90 -5.47 -14.63
CA SER A 74 3.09 -4.05 -14.93
C SER A 74 3.95 -3.37 -13.86
N TRP A 75 4.71 -2.35 -14.28
CA TRP A 75 5.54 -1.55 -13.37
C TRP A 75 4.69 -0.81 -12.30
N ASN A 76 3.40 -0.58 -12.58
CA ASN A 76 2.43 0.11 -11.73
C ASN A 76 1.63 -0.85 -10.82
N GLU A 77 2.01 -2.12 -10.69
CA GLU A 77 1.30 -3.05 -9.80
C GLU A 77 1.50 -2.60 -8.33
N LYS A 78 0.40 -2.11 -7.71
CA LYS A 78 0.39 -1.75 -6.29
C LYS A 78 0.67 -3.00 -5.46
N ARG A 79 1.39 -2.84 -4.34
CA ARG A 79 1.59 -3.93 -3.38
C ARG A 79 0.27 -4.25 -2.68
N THR A 80 -0.46 -5.24 -3.19
CA THR A 80 -1.82 -5.57 -2.73
C THR A 80 -1.88 -6.57 -1.58
N LYS A 81 -0.76 -7.20 -1.19
CA LYS A 81 -0.75 -8.15 -0.06
C LYS A 81 -0.99 -7.44 1.27
N LYS A 82 -2.27 -7.27 1.62
CA LYS A 82 -2.74 -6.90 2.96
C LYS A 82 -2.97 -8.20 3.74
N ARG A 83 -2.58 -8.23 5.01
CA ARG A 83 -2.96 -9.33 5.91
C ARG A 83 -4.45 -9.15 6.22
N LYS A 84 -5.25 -10.20 6.03
CA LYS A 84 -6.65 -10.19 6.47
C LYS A 84 -6.69 -10.12 8.00
N SER A 85 -7.57 -9.31 8.56
CA SER A 85 -7.78 -9.28 10.01
C SER A 85 -8.45 -10.57 10.45
N LYS A 86 -8.17 -11.02 11.67
CA LYS A 86 -8.90 -12.16 12.28
C LYS A 86 -10.41 -11.87 12.43
N PHE A 87 -10.77 -10.59 12.40
CA PHE A 87 -12.14 -10.10 12.55
C PHE A 87 -12.84 -9.84 11.21
N ASP A 88 -12.16 -10.04 10.07
CA ASP A 88 -12.78 -9.92 8.74
C ASP A 88 -13.54 -11.20 8.33
N ASN A 89 -13.74 -12.15 9.26
CA ASN A 89 -14.49 -13.37 8.99
C ASN A 89 -16.00 -13.04 8.96
N PRO A 90 -16.75 -13.51 7.95
CA PRO A 90 -18.17 -13.20 7.79
C PRO A 90 -18.97 -13.66 9.02
N ASP A 91 -18.63 -14.81 9.61
CA ASP A 91 -19.30 -15.35 10.79
C ASP A 91 -19.11 -14.46 12.02
N THR A 92 -17.92 -13.87 12.20
CA THR A 92 -17.66 -12.95 13.32
C THR A 92 -18.41 -11.64 13.15
N ILE A 93 -18.54 -11.17 11.90
CA ILE A 93 -19.31 -9.96 11.59
C ILE A 93 -20.80 -10.23 11.86
N ALA A 94 -21.33 -11.37 11.43
CA ALA A 94 -22.72 -11.76 11.67
C ALA A 94 -23.06 -11.79 13.16
N ARG A 95 -22.26 -12.47 13.99
CA ARG A 95 -22.47 -12.53 15.46
C ARG A 95 -22.51 -11.16 16.12
N VAL A 96 -21.60 -10.27 15.74
CA VAL A 96 -21.57 -8.90 16.30
C VAL A 96 -22.73 -8.07 15.74
N THR A 97 -23.14 -8.29 14.49
CA THR A 97 -24.27 -7.58 13.87
C THR A 97 -25.60 -7.98 14.52
N GLU A 98 -25.81 -9.27 14.79
CA GLU A 98 -26.95 -9.76 15.56
C GLU A 98 -26.96 -9.14 16.96
N ALA A 99 -25.83 -9.16 17.66
CA ALA A 99 -25.70 -8.52 18.98
C ALA A 99 -25.93 -7.00 18.92
N TRP A 100 -25.55 -6.34 17.81
CA TRP A 100 -25.75 -4.91 17.57
C TRP A 100 -27.22 -4.56 17.32
N ASN A 101 -27.94 -5.38 16.55
CA ASN A 101 -29.35 -5.17 16.24
C ASN A 101 -30.25 -5.53 17.44
N ASN A 102 -29.89 -6.54 18.23
CA ASN A 102 -30.65 -6.96 19.41
C ASN A 102 -30.45 -6.03 20.62
N ALA A 103 -29.35 -5.29 20.66
CA ALA A 103 -29.07 -4.35 21.72
C ALA A 103 -29.63 -2.98 21.33
N ASP A 104 -30.83 -2.65 21.81
CA ASP A 104 -31.51 -1.35 21.68
C ASP A 104 -30.70 -0.18 22.30
N GLY A 105 -29.50 0.11 21.78
CA GLY A 105 -28.62 1.19 22.22
C GLY A 105 -27.64 0.85 23.35
N GLU A 106 -27.73 -0.32 23.98
CA GLU A 106 -26.89 -0.69 25.15
C GLU A 106 -25.59 -1.44 24.83
N LEU A 107 -25.24 -1.68 23.56
CA LEU A 107 -24.06 -2.46 23.24
C LEU A 107 -22.77 -1.65 23.45
N THR A 108 -22.13 -1.84 24.60
CA THR A 108 -20.82 -1.27 24.95
C THR A 108 -19.69 -1.94 24.19
N TYR A 109 -18.58 -1.20 24.01
CA TYR A 109 -17.38 -1.77 23.41
C TYR A 109 -16.84 -2.95 24.22
N ASP A 110 -17.11 -3.01 25.52
CA ASP A 110 -16.74 -4.13 26.40
C ASP A 110 -17.52 -5.40 26.07
N LYS A 111 -18.83 -5.29 25.81
CA LYS A 111 -19.66 -6.43 25.38
C LYS A 111 -19.21 -6.95 24.01
N ILE A 112 -18.86 -6.05 23.08
CA ILE A 112 -18.30 -6.43 21.77
C ILE A 112 -16.94 -7.10 21.94
N ALA A 113 -16.10 -6.58 22.84
CA ALA A 113 -14.80 -7.15 23.14
C ALA A 113 -14.90 -8.57 23.72
N GLN A 114 -15.90 -8.84 24.57
CA GLN A 114 -16.19 -10.18 25.08
C GLN A 114 -16.62 -11.14 23.96
N ILE A 115 -17.53 -10.72 23.07
CA ILE A 115 -17.99 -11.54 21.93
C ILE A 115 -16.82 -11.87 20.98
N LEU A 116 -15.93 -10.91 20.76
CA LEU A 116 -14.76 -11.06 19.88
C LEU A 116 -13.55 -11.70 20.58
N GLY A 117 -13.58 -11.87 21.91
CA GLY A 117 -12.45 -12.33 22.70
C GLY A 117 -11.21 -11.43 22.57
N CYS A 118 -11.40 -10.12 22.48
CA CYS A 118 -10.32 -9.15 22.22
C CYS A 118 -10.30 -8.02 23.25
N SER A 119 -9.32 -7.11 23.14
CA SER A 119 -9.31 -5.88 23.93
C SER A 119 -10.38 -4.89 23.46
N THR A 120 -10.80 -4.00 24.35
CA THR A 120 -11.80 -2.96 24.11
C THR A 120 -11.39 -1.98 22.99
N SER A 121 -10.10 -1.65 22.91
CA SER A 121 -9.51 -0.84 21.84
C SER A 121 -9.60 -1.52 20.47
N THR A 122 -9.43 -2.84 20.42
CA THR A 122 -9.56 -3.64 19.20
C THR A 122 -11.02 -3.73 18.76
N ALA A 123 -11.94 -3.91 19.71
CA ALA A 123 -13.38 -3.86 19.45
C ALA A 123 -13.82 -2.50 18.90
N TRP A 124 -13.31 -1.40 19.45
CA TRP A 124 -13.56 -0.05 18.93
C TRP A 124 -13.06 0.11 17.48
N ALA A 125 -11.83 -0.34 17.20
CA ALA A 125 -11.26 -0.30 15.85
C ALA A 125 -12.07 -1.14 14.85
N PHE A 126 -12.57 -2.31 15.30
CA PHE A 126 -13.45 -3.17 14.52
C PHE A 126 -14.78 -2.47 14.17
N VAL A 127 -15.49 -1.93 15.17
CA VAL A 127 -16.74 -1.17 14.96
C VAL A 127 -16.53 0.01 14.01
N LYS A 128 -15.40 0.72 14.15
CA LYS A 128 -15.01 1.82 13.25
C LYS A 128 -14.78 1.34 11.82
N SER A 129 -14.14 0.17 11.63
CA SER A 129 -13.89 -0.40 10.30
C SER A 129 -15.17 -0.84 9.58
N GLN A 130 -16.21 -1.24 10.32
CA GLN A 130 -17.54 -1.58 9.81
C GLN A 130 -18.41 -0.34 9.52
N GLY A 131 -17.93 0.86 9.86
CA GLY A 131 -18.69 2.10 9.67
C GLY A 131 -19.85 2.30 10.65
N TRP A 132 -19.97 1.44 11.68
CA TRP A 132 -21.05 1.54 12.65
C TRP A 132 -20.87 2.75 13.56
N ARG A 133 -21.92 3.57 13.63
CA ARG A 133 -22.00 4.75 14.51
C ARG A 133 -23.01 4.43 15.61
N ARG A 134 -22.64 4.64 16.86
CA ARG A 134 -23.63 4.65 17.94
C ARG A 134 -24.63 5.78 17.69
N PRO A 135 -25.95 5.54 17.84
CA PRO A 135 -26.92 6.62 17.87
C PRO A 135 -26.55 7.57 19.02
N ASN A 136 -26.47 8.87 18.72
CA ASN A 136 -26.07 9.87 19.70
C ASN A 136 -27.14 9.95 20.79
N SER A 137 -26.81 9.52 22.02
CA SER A 137 -27.72 9.44 23.18
C SER A 137 -28.36 10.78 23.56
N LYS A 138 -27.90 11.91 22.98
CA LYS A 138 -28.49 13.23 23.15
C LYS A 138 -29.92 13.39 22.61
N LYS A 139 -30.46 12.44 21.82
CA LYS A 139 -31.84 12.52 21.32
C LYS A 139 -32.90 11.83 22.20
N ALA A 140 -32.52 10.94 23.12
CA ALA A 140 -33.48 10.19 23.93
C ALA A 140 -34.04 10.99 25.14
N LYS A 141 -33.37 12.07 25.55
CA LYS A 141 -33.78 12.84 26.75
C LYS A 141 -34.81 13.95 26.48
N LYS A 142 -35.25 14.15 25.24
CA LYS A 142 -36.17 15.25 24.87
C LYS A 142 -37.64 14.85 24.75
N SER A 143 -37.97 13.56 24.86
CA SER A 143 -39.34 13.05 24.65
C SER A 143 -40.08 12.64 25.93
N GLN A 144 -39.52 12.84 27.12
CA GLN A 144 -40.15 12.42 28.39
C GLN A 144 -40.66 13.57 29.28
N THR A 145 -40.67 14.84 28.83
CA THR A 145 -41.00 15.99 29.70
C THR A 145 -42.33 16.68 29.38
N VAL A 146 -43.26 16.04 28.66
CA VAL A 146 -44.58 16.62 28.35
C VAL A 146 -45.73 15.64 28.59
N ALA A 147 -45.86 15.11 29.80
CA ALA A 147 -47.08 14.40 30.21
C ALA A 147 -47.22 14.37 31.74
N SER A 148 -47.33 15.53 32.39
CA SER A 148 -47.82 15.65 33.79
C SER A 148 -48.07 17.12 34.13
N THR A 149 -49.14 17.71 33.61
CA THR A 149 -49.81 18.83 34.32
C THR A 149 -51.32 18.68 34.13
N THR A 150 -51.96 18.72 35.29
CA THR A 150 -53.35 18.65 35.72
C THR A 150 -54.38 19.34 34.82
#